data_AF-A0A2V5XIB7-F1
#
_entry.id   AF-A0A2V5XIB7-F1
#
_cell.length_a   1.000
_cell.length_b   1.000
_cell.length_c   1.000
_cell.angle_alpha   90.00
_cell.angle_beta   90.00
_cell.angle_gamma   90.00
#
_symmetry.space_group_name_H-M   'P 1'
#
loop_
_entity.id
_entity.type
_entity.pdbx_description
1 polymer ?
#
loop_
_entity_poly.entity_id
_entity_poly.type
_entity_poly.pdbx_seq_one_letter_code
_entity_poly.pdbx_strand_id
1 'polypeptide(L)'
;MKKNAIVYWLLPAKPERELFCEIVRILRKEFRAPNFEPHLTLFSTAKDRQPPNKVLKQISLRPIRLTASGVAFSSAFTRTLFVRLRPSPLLRKLVTDLGRAAKSPVKAPSDPHMSLLYKKLPRATKKELAAVMKLPFHTVVFDSIAAVRCVSPSRTAADVESWRILSKKSLPR
;
A
#
# COMPACT_ATOMS: atom_id res chain seq x y z
N MET A 1 -10.05 -11.40 -17.11
CA MET A 1 -9.05 -10.64 -17.89
C MET A 1 -8.36 -9.63 -16.98
N LYS A 2 -7.05 -9.45 -17.13
CA LYS A 2 -6.27 -8.40 -16.45
C LYS A 2 -6.59 -7.05 -17.09
N LYS A 3 -6.78 -6.00 -16.29
CA LYS A 3 -6.99 -4.62 -16.79
C LYS A 3 -6.04 -3.67 -16.08
N ASN A 4 -5.65 -2.60 -16.77
CA ASN A 4 -4.96 -1.50 -16.13
C ASN A 4 -5.93 -0.75 -15.22
N ALA A 5 -5.46 -0.40 -14.03
CA ALA A 5 -6.16 0.41 -13.06
C ALA A 5 -5.21 1.44 -12.48
N ILE A 6 -5.75 2.57 -12.04
CA ILE A 6 -5.01 3.50 -11.20
C ILE A 6 -5.31 3.21 -9.75
N VAL A 7 -4.24 3.03 -8.99
CA VAL A 7 -4.27 2.75 -7.56
C VAL A 7 -3.64 3.92 -6.83
N TYR A 8 -4.33 4.44 -5.83
CA TYR A 8 -3.81 5.50 -4.98
C TYR A 8 -3.21 4.89 -3.72
N TRP A 9 -1.97 5.27 -3.42
CA TRP A 9 -1.16 4.75 -2.33
C TRP A 9 -0.82 5.86 -1.34
N LEU A 10 -0.90 5.58 -0.04
CA LEU A 10 -0.15 6.31 0.97
C LEU A 10 1.21 5.65 1.15
N LEU A 11 2.27 6.46 1.24
CA LEU A 11 3.63 6.00 1.48
C LEU A 11 4.08 6.44 2.88
N PRO A 12 4.75 5.55 3.64
CA PRO A 12 5.23 5.88 4.97
C PRO A 12 6.32 6.96 4.91
N ALA A 13 6.42 7.76 5.97
CA ALA A 13 7.48 8.70 6.20
C ALA A 13 8.75 7.99 6.69
N LYS A 14 9.87 8.72 6.77
CA LYS A 14 11.05 8.24 7.52
C LYS A 14 10.80 8.37 9.03
N PRO A 15 11.34 7.47 9.86
CA PRO A 15 12.25 6.35 9.51
C PRO A 15 11.52 5.05 9.10
N GLU A 16 10.22 4.90 9.36
CA GLU A 16 9.52 3.61 9.17
C GLU A 16 9.59 3.13 7.72
N ARG A 17 9.57 4.03 6.74
CA ARG A 17 9.74 3.68 5.31
C ARG A 17 11.03 2.93 5.04
N GLU A 18 12.14 3.35 5.63
CA GLU A 18 13.45 2.70 5.40
C GLU A 18 13.45 1.29 5.96
N LEU A 19 12.88 1.11 7.15
CA LEU A 19 12.72 -0.20 7.75
C LEU A 19 11.78 -1.10 6.93
N PHE A 20 10.67 -0.59 6.41
CA PHE A 20 9.81 -1.37 5.53
C PHE A 20 10.52 -1.77 4.23
N CYS A 21 11.27 -0.86 3.60
CA CYS A 21 12.06 -1.17 2.41
C CYS A 21 13.07 -2.29 2.71
N GLU A 22 13.71 -2.23 3.87
CA GLU A 22 14.70 -3.24 4.29
C GLU A 22 14.05 -4.60 4.54
N ILE A 23 12.90 -4.65 5.22
CA ILE A 23 12.14 -5.89 5.43
C ILE A 23 11.73 -6.50 4.07
N VAL A 24 11.18 -5.69 3.15
CA VAL A 24 10.82 -6.15 1.80
C VAL A 24 12.05 -6.68 1.05
N ARG A 25 13.20 -6.01 1.17
CA ARG A 25 14.47 -6.41 0.54
C ARG A 25 14.98 -7.77 1.07
N ILE A 26 14.91 -7.99 2.38
CA ILE A 26 15.31 -9.26 2.99
C ILE A 26 14.37 -10.38 2.55
N LEU A 27 13.06 -10.19 2.71
CA LEU A 27 12.05 -11.21 2.39
C LEU A 27 12.01 -11.54 0.89
N ARG A 28 12.19 -10.55 0.01
CA ARG A 28 12.19 -10.82 -1.44
C ARG A 28 13.38 -11.70 -1.84
N LYS A 29 14.55 -11.51 -1.20
CA LYS A 29 15.76 -12.30 -1.48
C LYS A 29 15.56 -13.72 -1.01
N GLU A 30 15.08 -13.89 0.22
CA GLU A 30 14.82 -15.19 0.84
C GLU A 30 13.81 -16.02 0.02
N PHE A 31 12.67 -15.41 -0.33
CA PHE A 31 11.55 -16.14 -0.95
C PHE A 31 11.49 -16.03 -2.48
N ARG A 32 12.51 -15.43 -3.13
CA ARG A 32 12.54 -15.13 -4.57
C ARG A 32 11.22 -14.47 -5.02
N ALA A 33 10.91 -13.33 -4.43
CA ALA A 33 9.67 -12.59 -4.60
C ALA A 33 9.92 -11.25 -5.33
N PRO A 34 8.90 -10.59 -5.92
CA PRO A 34 9.09 -9.30 -6.56
C PRO A 34 9.42 -8.21 -5.54
N ASN A 35 10.13 -7.18 -6.00
CA ASN A 35 10.28 -5.94 -5.24
C ASN A 35 9.05 -5.04 -5.38
N PHE A 36 8.76 -4.24 -4.36
CA PHE A 36 7.73 -3.19 -4.45
C PHE A 36 8.02 -2.08 -3.44
N GLU A 37 7.51 -0.89 -3.71
CA GLU A 37 7.57 0.24 -2.78
C GLU A 37 6.64 -0.02 -1.58
N PRO A 38 7.06 0.12 -0.31
CA PRO A 38 6.14 0.01 0.82
C PRO A 38 5.00 1.03 0.74
N HIS A 39 3.76 0.55 0.80
CA HIS A 39 2.58 1.39 0.64
C HIS A 39 1.34 0.82 1.32
N LEU A 40 0.40 1.72 1.64
CA LEU A 40 -0.99 1.41 2.01
C LEU A 40 -1.88 1.75 0.81
N THR A 41 -2.57 0.77 0.25
CA THR A 41 -3.54 1.00 -0.84
C THR A 41 -4.81 1.67 -0.32
N LEU A 42 -5.10 2.87 -0.82
CA LEU A 42 -6.29 3.65 -0.46
C LEU A 42 -7.53 3.15 -1.22
N PHE A 43 -7.44 3.10 -2.55
CA PHE A 43 -8.46 2.56 -3.45
C PHE A 43 -7.88 2.37 -4.85
N SER A 44 -8.61 1.65 -5.69
CA SER A 44 -8.31 1.44 -7.10
C SER A 44 -9.49 1.92 -7.96
N THR A 45 -9.20 2.52 -9.11
CA THR A 45 -10.20 2.91 -10.11
C THR A 45 -9.81 2.35 -11.48
N ALA A 46 -10.78 1.76 -12.18
CA ALA A 46 -10.56 1.16 -13.50
C ALA A 46 -10.60 2.20 -14.65
N LYS A 47 -11.14 3.40 -14.39
CA LYS A 47 -11.20 4.51 -15.35
C LYS A 47 -10.76 5.79 -14.66
N ASP A 48 -9.74 6.43 -15.20
CA ASP A 48 -9.39 7.79 -14.82
C ASP A 48 -10.36 8.74 -15.49
N ARG A 49 -11.24 9.35 -14.70
CA ARG A 49 -12.05 10.49 -15.16
C ARG A 49 -11.27 11.81 -15.06
N GLN A 50 -10.12 11.81 -14.39
CA GLN A 50 -9.19 12.92 -14.29
C GLN A 50 -7.74 12.41 -14.31
N PRO A 51 -6.79 13.17 -14.91
CA PRO A 51 -5.36 12.87 -14.83
C PRO A 51 -4.88 12.76 -13.38
N PRO A 52 -4.11 11.73 -13.00
CA PRO A 52 -3.71 11.51 -11.61
C PRO A 52 -2.96 12.68 -10.96
N ASN A 53 -2.13 13.40 -11.73
CA ASN A 53 -1.44 14.59 -11.24
C ASN A 53 -2.40 15.73 -10.86
N LYS A 54 -3.49 15.93 -11.62
CA LYS A 54 -4.53 16.92 -11.30
C LYS A 54 -5.30 16.52 -10.05
N VAL A 55 -5.59 15.23 -9.88
CA VAL A 55 -6.20 14.68 -8.66
C VAL A 55 -5.31 15.00 -7.45
N LEU A 56 -4.02 14.63 -7.48
CA LEU A 56 -3.13 14.85 -6.34
C LEU A 56 -2.92 16.34 -6.02
N LYS A 57 -2.93 17.24 -7.02
CA LYS A 57 -2.84 18.69 -6.80
C LYS A 57 -3.99 19.24 -5.95
N GLN A 58 -5.20 18.71 -6.13
CA GLN A 58 -6.41 19.14 -5.39
C GLN A 58 -6.41 18.70 -3.92
N ILE A 59 -5.56 17.74 -3.54
CA ILE A 59 -5.55 17.19 -2.18
C ILE A 59 -4.68 18.03 -1.27
N SER A 60 -5.26 18.60 -0.21
CA SER A 60 -4.48 19.12 0.91
C SER A 60 -4.00 17.94 1.76
N LEU A 61 -2.75 17.53 1.56
CA LEU A 61 -2.15 16.43 2.30
C LEU A 61 -1.78 16.93 3.70
N ARG A 62 -2.01 16.09 4.71
CA ARG A 62 -1.53 16.26 6.09
C ARG A 62 -0.92 14.94 6.55
N PRO A 63 -0.01 14.93 7.55
CA PRO A 63 0.51 13.68 8.08
C PRO A 63 -0.62 12.79 8.58
N ILE A 64 -0.63 11.52 8.18
CA ILE A 64 -1.57 10.54 8.71
C ILE A 64 -0.80 9.57 9.58
N ARG A 65 -1.19 9.50 10.86
CA ARG A 65 -0.62 8.57 11.83
C ARG A 65 -1.57 7.39 12.02
N LEU A 66 -1.10 6.17 11.76
CA LEU A 66 -1.87 4.95 11.94
C LEU A 66 -1.16 3.99 12.90
N THR A 67 -1.94 3.36 13.77
CA THR A 67 -1.43 2.36 14.72
C THR A 67 -1.25 1.02 14.02
N ALA A 68 -0.08 0.40 14.17
CA ALA A 68 0.19 -0.96 13.72
C ALA A 68 -0.35 -1.96 14.75
N SER A 69 -1.22 -2.87 14.34
CA SER A 69 -1.84 -3.89 15.21
C SER A 69 -1.18 -5.26 15.12
N GLY A 70 -0.12 -5.40 14.31
CA GLY A 70 0.69 -6.61 14.20
C GLY A 70 0.80 -7.14 12.77
N VAL A 71 1.60 -8.20 12.61
CA VAL A 71 1.80 -8.89 11.34
C VAL A 71 0.74 -9.97 11.16
N ALA A 72 0.19 -10.05 9.95
CA ALA A 72 -0.83 -11.01 9.57
C ALA A 72 -0.56 -11.55 8.16
N PHE A 73 -1.31 -12.58 7.79
CA PHE A 73 -1.18 -13.25 6.49
C PHE A 73 -2.54 -13.69 5.95
N SER A 74 -2.60 -13.98 4.65
CA SER A 74 -3.79 -14.53 4.00
C SER A 74 -3.42 -15.48 2.84
N SER A 75 -4.41 -15.96 2.11
CA SER A 75 -4.24 -16.74 0.87
C SER A 75 -4.04 -15.86 -0.38
N ALA A 76 -4.37 -14.57 -0.34
CA ALA A 76 -4.26 -13.69 -1.49
C ALA A 76 -2.79 -13.32 -1.78
N PHE A 77 -2.42 -13.30 -3.07
CA PHE A 77 -1.04 -13.04 -3.51
C PHE A 77 -0.50 -11.69 -3.02
N THR A 78 -1.30 -10.63 -3.10
CA THR A 78 -0.93 -9.30 -2.60
C THR A 78 -1.15 -9.12 -1.09
N ARG A 79 -1.38 -10.22 -0.36
CA ARG A 79 -1.58 -10.23 1.10
C ARG A 79 -0.95 -11.50 1.70
N THR A 80 0.20 -11.92 1.19
CA THR A 80 0.95 -13.07 1.72
C THR A 80 1.39 -12.81 3.15
N LEU A 81 2.03 -11.68 3.39
CA LEU A 81 2.41 -11.20 4.72
C LEU A 81 2.25 -9.68 4.73
N PHE A 82 1.62 -9.12 5.76
CA PHE A 82 1.32 -7.70 5.84
C PHE A 82 1.18 -7.23 7.29
N VAL A 83 1.46 -5.94 7.52
CA VAL A 83 1.16 -5.26 8.78
C VAL A 83 -0.26 -4.73 8.73
N ARG A 84 -1.08 -5.09 9.72
CA ARG A 84 -2.41 -4.49 9.88
C ARG A 84 -2.27 -3.10 10.51
N LEU A 85 -3.04 -2.17 9.99
CA LEU A 85 -3.13 -0.81 10.51
C LEU A 85 -4.55 -0.58 11.01
N ARG A 86 -4.69 0.22 12.07
CA ARG A 86 -6.02 0.63 12.54
C ARG A 86 -6.56 1.75 11.63
N PRO A 87 -7.81 1.67 11.17
CA PRO A 87 -8.42 2.75 10.41
C PRO A 87 -8.55 4.01 11.26
N SER A 88 -8.42 5.19 10.64
CA SER A 88 -8.59 6.48 11.31
C SER A 88 -9.58 7.40 10.59
N PRO A 89 -10.20 8.36 11.28
CA PRO A 89 -11.05 9.38 10.63
C PRO A 89 -10.30 10.16 9.55
N LEU A 90 -9.02 10.49 9.78
CA LEU A 90 -8.18 11.20 8.80
C LEU A 90 -7.95 10.37 7.53
N LEU A 91 -7.71 9.06 7.67
CA LEU A 91 -7.59 8.16 6.53
C LEU A 91 -8.89 8.11 5.72
N ARG A 92 -10.04 7.99 6.41
CA ARG A 92 -11.35 7.99 5.74
C ARG A 92 -11.60 9.30 4.98
N LYS A 93 -11.32 10.44 5.62
CA LYS A 93 -11.45 11.76 4.99
C LYS A 93 -10.58 11.87 3.75
N LEU A 94 -9.31 11.45 3.82
CA LEU A 94 -8.41 11.47 2.67
C LEU A 94 -8.96 10.65 1.50
N VAL A 95 -9.47 9.44 1.76
CA VAL A 95 -10.06 8.59 0.71
C VAL A 95 -11.29 9.27 0.09
N THR A 96 -12.16 9.88 0.89
CA THR A 96 -13.32 10.63 0.39
C THR A 96 -12.90 11.81 -0.49
N ASP A 97 -11.92 12.61 -0.04
CA ASP A 97 -11.42 13.77 -0.79
C ASP A 97 -10.79 13.35 -2.13
N LEU A 98 -10.01 12.25 -2.12
CA LEU A 98 -9.45 11.66 -3.33
C LEU A 98 -10.52 11.11 -4.27
N GLY A 99 -11.55 10.44 -3.76
CA GLY A 99 -12.66 9.96 -4.55
C GLY A 99 -13.38 11.08 -5.28
N ARG A 100 -13.64 12.19 -4.56
CA ARG A 100 -14.24 13.40 -5.14
C ARG A 100 -13.35 14.00 -6.23
N ALA A 101 -12.06 14.19 -5.95
CA ALA A 101 -11.10 14.72 -6.92
C ALA A 101 -10.94 13.80 -8.16
N ALA A 102 -10.92 12.49 -7.96
CA ALA A 102 -10.86 11.49 -9.03
C ALA A 102 -12.20 11.27 -9.76
N LYS A 103 -13.29 11.92 -9.30
CA LYS A 103 -14.67 11.71 -9.77
C LYS A 103 -15.09 10.22 -9.75
N SER A 104 -14.62 9.48 -8.75
CA SER A 104 -14.82 8.03 -8.62
C SER A 104 -15.50 7.70 -7.28
N PRO A 105 -16.53 6.84 -7.28
CA PRO A 105 -17.13 6.37 -6.04
C PRO A 105 -16.14 5.44 -5.34
N VAL A 106 -15.74 5.81 -4.12
CA VAL A 106 -14.74 5.07 -3.35
C VAL A 106 -15.23 4.87 -1.92
N LYS A 107 -14.75 3.80 -1.30
CA LYS A 107 -14.90 3.56 0.13
C LYS A 107 -13.51 3.42 0.71
N ALA A 108 -13.31 3.93 1.92
CA ALA A 108 -12.08 3.70 2.67
C ALA A 108 -11.85 2.19 2.87
N PRO A 109 -10.59 1.73 2.88
CA PRO A 109 -10.29 0.33 3.10
C PRO A 109 -10.77 -0.09 4.50
N SER A 110 -11.53 -1.19 4.57
CA SER A 110 -12.02 -1.76 5.83
C SER A 110 -10.91 -2.41 6.65
N ASP A 111 -9.87 -2.89 5.98
CA ASP A 111 -8.69 -3.55 6.58
C ASP A 111 -7.41 -2.91 6.00
N PRO A 112 -7.07 -1.67 6.41
CA PRO A 112 -5.89 -1.00 5.91
C PRO A 112 -4.65 -1.77 6.35
N HIS A 113 -3.75 -2.00 5.40
CA HIS A 113 -2.54 -2.79 5.64
C HIS A 113 -1.40 -2.32 4.75
N MET A 114 -0.19 -2.67 5.17
CA MET A 114 1.02 -2.57 4.34
C MET A 114 1.61 -3.93 4.14
N SER A 115 1.76 -4.32 2.88
CA SER A 115 2.32 -5.60 2.51
C SER A 115 3.83 -5.64 2.76
N LEU A 116 4.32 -6.82 3.15
CA LEU A 116 5.73 -7.11 3.39
C LEU A 116 6.30 -8.11 2.38
N LEU A 117 5.43 -8.96 1.81
CA LEU A 117 5.82 -10.00 0.87
C LEU A 117 4.69 -10.32 -0.10
N TYR A 118 5.02 -10.58 -1.36
CA TYR A 118 4.13 -11.11 -2.40
C TYR A 118 4.64 -12.43 -2.96
N LYS A 119 4.19 -13.54 -2.37
CA LYS A 119 4.62 -14.88 -2.77
C LYS A 119 3.57 -15.92 -2.40
N LYS A 120 3.31 -16.88 -3.28
CA LYS A 120 2.55 -18.07 -2.89
C LYS A 120 3.44 -18.91 -1.97
N LEU A 121 3.03 -19.03 -0.71
CA LEU A 121 3.71 -19.81 0.32
C LEU A 121 2.72 -20.73 1.03
N PRO A 122 3.19 -21.90 1.55
CA PRO A 122 2.41 -22.75 2.43
C PRO A 122 1.86 -21.97 3.63
N ARG A 123 0.70 -22.39 4.14
CA ARG A 123 0.06 -21.73 5.30
C ARG A 123 0.95 -21.78 6.54
N ALA A 124 1.63 -22.90 6.78
CA ALA A 124 2.54 -23.09 7.91
C ALA A 124 3.66 -22.04 7.92
N THR A 125 4.37 -21.88 6.81
CA THR A 125 5.44 -20.87 6.64
C THR A 125 4.93 -19.45 6.91
N LYS A 126 3.75 -19.08 6.39
CA LYS A 126 3.18 -17.74 6.65
C LYS A 126 2.82 -17.53 8.12
N LYS A 127 2.32 -18.57 8.80
CA LYS A 127 1.98 -18.53 10.22
C LYS A 127 3.22 -18.32 11.08
N GLU A 128 4.30 -19.04 10.77
CA GLU A 128 5.58 -18.91 11.46
C GLU A 128 6.18 -17.51 11.27
N LEU A 129 6.28 -17.03 10.03
CA LEU A 129 6.77 -15.69 9.72
C LEU A 129 5.99 -14.59 10.47
N ALA A 130 4.67 -14.70 10.51
CA ALA A 130 3.84 -13.72 11.22
C ALA A 130 4.03 -13.78 12.75
N ALA A 131 4.36 -14.94 13.32
CA ALA A 131 4.55 -15.12 14.76
C ALA A 131 5.91 -14.58 15.24
N VAL A 132 6.96 -14.73 14.43
CA VAL A 132 8.32 -14.30 14.82
C VAL A 132 8.61 -12.83 14.52
N MET A 133 7.89 -12.24 13.56
CA MET A 133 8.15 -10.87 13.12
C MET A 133 7.59 -9.84 14.10
N LYS A 134 8.50 -9.16 14.80
CA LYS A 134 8.18 -8.03 15.68
C LYS A 134 8.61 -6.72 15.02
N LEU A 135 7.68 -5.78 14.91
CA LEU A 135 7.99 -4.44 14.42
C LEU A 135 8.52 -3.60 15.61
N PRO A 136 9.60 -2.83 15.44
CA PRO A 136 10.14 -1.96 16.48
C PRO A 136 9.32 -0.67 16.66
N PHE A 137 8.16 -0.56 16.03
CA PHE A 137 7.26 0.59 16.11
C PHE A 137 5.81 0.12 16.27
N HIS A 138 5.03 0.91 17.00
CA HIS A 138 3.58 0.72 17.15
C HIS A 138 2.75 1.63 16.25
N THR A 139 3.41 2.55 15.55
CA THR A 139 2.77 3.59 14.77
C THR A 139 3.56 3.84 13.50
N VAL A 140 2.85 4.12 12.41
CA VAL A 140 3.42 4.50 11.12
C VAL A 140 2.86 5.86 10.73
N VAL A 141 3.74 6.80 10.41
CA VAL A 141 3.38 8.10 9.84
C VAL A 141 3.44 8.01 8.32
N PHE A 142 2.47 8.59 7.64
CA PHE A 142 2.42 8.71 6.19
C PHE A 142 2.48 10.18 5.79
N ASP A 143 3.44 10.54 4.95
CA ASP A 143 3.71 11.92 4.52
C ASP A 143 3.57 12.13 3.00
N SER A 144 3.27 11.06 2.27
CA SER A 144 3.29 11.08 0.82
C SER A 144 2.13 10.25 0.25
N ILE A 145 1.64 10.70 -0.90
CA ILE A 145 0.63 10.01 -1.70
C ILE A 145 1.16 9.81 -3.12
N ALA A 146 0.88 8.64 -3.70
CA ALA A 146 1.20 8.33 -5.07
C ALA A 146 -0.02 7.80 -5.82
N ALA A 147 -0.09 8.09 -7.11
CA ALA A 147 -0.99 7.45 -8.03
C ALA A 147 -0.20 6.52 -8.95
N VAL A 148 -0.62 5.27 -9.05
CA VAL A 148 0.17 4.20 -9.66
C VAL A 148 -0.67 3.44 -10.66
N ARG A 149 -0.13 3.21 -11.85
CA ARG A 149 -0.70 2.28 -12.82
C ARG A 149 -0.34 0.87 -12.40
N CYS A 150 -1.36 0.06 -12.15
CA CYS A 150 -1.22 -1.35 -11.79
C CYS A 150 -2.05 -2.24 -12.73
N VAL A 151 -1.59 -3.47 -12.91
CA VAL A 151 -2.42 -4.53 -13.47
C VAL A 151 -3.30 -5.12 -12.36
N SER A 152 -4.62 -5.10 -12.55
CA SER A 152 -5.58 -5.56 -11.56
C SER A 152 -6.43 -6.75 -12.05
N PRO A 153 -6.57 -7.83 -11.25
CA PRO A 153 -5.83 -8.11 -10.02
C PRO A 153 -4.36 -8.48 -10.31
N SER A 154 -3.43 -8.04 -9.47
CA SER A 154 -2.04 -8.51 -9.52
C SER A 154 -1.92 -9.91 -8.91
N ARG A 155 -1.40 -10.87 -9.67
CA ARG A 155 -1.34 -12.29 -9.28
C ARG A 155 0.05 -12.92 -9.44
N THR A 156 0.97 -12.23 -10.09
CA THR A 156 2.34 -12.71 -10.37
C THR A 156 3.40 -11.67 -10.04
N ALA A 157 4.66 -12.09 -9.99
CA ALA A 157 5.80 -11.17 -9.85
C ALA A 157 5.85 -10.15 -10.99
N ALA A 158 5.69 -10.62 -12.24
CA ALA A 158 5.64 -9.76 -13.41
C ALA A 158 4.52 -8.70 -13.34
N ASP A 159 3.36 -9.03 -12.75
CA ASP A 159 2.29 -8.04 -12.54
C ASP A 159 2.76 -6.90 -11.63
N VAL A 160 3.46 -7.23 -10.54
CA VAL A 160 3.98 -6.26 -9.57
C VAL A 160 5.10 -5.41 -10.17
N GLU A 161 6.01 -6.05 -10.90
CA GLU A 161 7.16 -5.40 -11.54
C GLU A 161 6.73 -4.46 -12.69
N SER A 162 5.55 -4.69 -13.26
CA SER A 162 4.94 -3.81 -14.27
C SER A 162 4.36 -2.52 -13.69
N TRP A 163 4.24 -2.39 -12.37
CA TRP A 163 3.66 -1.19 -11.75
C TRP A 163 4.49 0.06 -12.04
N ARG A 164 3.81 1.18 -12.28
CA ARG A 164 4.45 2.46 -12.60
C ARG A 164 3.81 3.61 -11.83
N ILE A 165 4.61 4.32 -11.04
CA ILE A 165 4.18 5.56 -10.39
C ILE A 165 3.97 6.61 -11.49
N LEU A 166 2.75 7.15 -11.58
CA LEU A 166 2.38 8.18 -12.54
C LEU A 166 2.52 9.59 -11.96
N SER A 167 2.26 9.72 -10.66
CA SER A 167 2.38 10.99 -9.95
C SER A 167 2.60 10.73 -8.47
N LYS A 168 3.32 11.62 -7.80
CA LYS A 168 3.57 11.60 -6.37
C LYS A 168 3.48 13.01 -5.82
N LYS A 169 2.91 13.14 -4.62
CA LYS A 169 2.88 14.37 -3.82
C LYS A 169 3.34 14.02 -2.41
N SER A 170 4.28 14.79 -1.87
CA SER A 170 4.79 14.64 -0.52
C SER A 170 4.49 15.92 0.26
N LEU A 171 4.42 15.82 1.58
CA LEU A 171 4.45 17.00 2.44
C LEU A 171 5.77 17.75 2.26
N PRO A 172 5.76 19.09 2.40
CA PRO A 172 6.99 19.85 2.57
C PRO A 172 7.79 19.27 3.74
N ARG A 173 9.10 19.19 3.58
CA ARG A 173 10.02 18.80 4.67
C ARG A 173 10.32 20.00 5.54
#